data_AF-A0A2V9ESV0-F1
#
_entry.id   AF-A0A2V9ESV0-F1
#
_cell.length_a   1.000
_cell.length_b   1.000
_cell.length_c   1.000
_cell.angle_alpha   90.00
_cell.angle_beta   90.00
_cell.angle_gamma   90.00
#
_symmetry.space_group_name_H-M   'P 1'
#
loop_
_entity.id
_entity.type
_entity.pdbx_description
1 polymer ?
#
loop_
_entity_poly.entity_id
_entity_poly.type
_entity_poly.pdbx_seq_one_letter_code
_entity_poly.pdbx_strand_id
1 'polypeptide(L)'
;MSIPWDADILIFALTTAKIVLGGKKRLRESKRAIAVHDDLQEIREDALTKSQKDYIQPFDEQLANLNYFPDFTYCVTNHRNYGQNLIRHYTNLTDSASCTLMIVELKVKVGYVESTTTSSSVAFRTRFTNGKRLTTRNMSRKSLMDRPPESIVQECRHTTNLAELKRCHEARAAELGPALSPPSGREAILEEHQSEHNRFCEYQLERGTLRLLADGEAYEVTDKTRSRGIWNYFNPFAKRLSLKELLLAALVGSFLPLFGILKLAPLATERFQGTGLSLLPIAWLAIAVCYALAGFIIGIISDRASFQWIMLICYLPAHLIAGWSFGAAPYSTMAFLISFYVIRMKRRRALIFQS
;
A
#
# COMPACT_ATOMS: atom_id res chain seq x y z
N MET A 1 31.79 25.06 13.30
CA MET A 1 31.91 23.74 12.67
C MET A 1 31.13 23.77 11.36
N SER A 2 31.82 23.68 10.21
CA SER A 2 31.15 23.49 8.91
C SER A 2 30.64 22.06 8.83
N ILE A 3 29.34 21.87 8.64
CA ILE A 3 28.79 20.54 8.31
C ILE A 3 29.40 20.14 6.96
N PRO A 4 30.16 19.03 6.87
CA PRO A 4 30.75 18.61 5.61
C PRO A 4 29.65 18.30 4.59
N TRP A 5 29.97 18.49 3.31
CA TRP A 5 29.01 18.31 2.22
C TRP A 5 28.55 16.85 2.14
N ASP A 6 27.24 16.64 2.20
CA ASP A 6 26.62 15.31 2.26
C ASP A 6 25.50 15.19 1.22
N ALA A 7 25.71 14.31 0.24
CA ALA A 7 24.76 14.11 -0.84
C ALA A 7 23.44 13.50 -0.35
N ASP A 8 23.42 12.69 0.72
CA ASP A 8 22.19 12.13 1.27
C ASP A 8 21.28 13.24 1.82
N ILE A 9 21.83 14.25 2.52
CA ILE A 9 21.04 15.40 2.99
C ILE A 9 20.50 16.20 1.81
N LEU A 10 21.33 16.48 0.80
CA LEU A 10 20.91 17.24 -0.36
C LEU A 10 19.77 16.53 -1.10
N ILE A 11 19.92 15.23 -1.37
CA ILE A 11 18.89 14.42 -2.02
C ILE A 11 17.62 14.35 -1.16
N PHE A 12 17.77 14.22 0.16
CA PHE A 12 16.65 14.22 1.11
C PHE A 12 15.86 15.54 1.06
N ALA A 13 16.56 16.67 1.15
CA ALA A 13 15.98 18.01 1.11
C ALA A 13 15.28 18.27 -0.24
N LEU A 14 15.94 17.98 -1.36
CA LEU A 14 15.38 18.15 -2.70
C LEU A 14 14.14 17.27 -2.92
N THR A 15 14.19 16.01 -2.51
CA THR A 15 13.06 15.08 -2.64
C THR A 15 11.88 15.53 -1.78
N THR A 16 12.15 15.95 -0.54
CA THR A 16 11.12 16.45 0.37
C THR A 16 10.48 17.73 -0.18
N ALA A 17 11.29 18.70 -0.61
CA ALA A 17 10.81 19.94 -1.23
C ALA A 17 9.96 19.67 -2.48
N LYS A 18 10.41 18.77 -3.37
CA LYS A 18 9.67 18.39 -4.57
C LYS A 18 8.29 17.81 -4.25
N ILE A 19 8.16 17.04 -3.17
CA ILE A 19 6.90 16.42 -2.76
C ILE A 19 5.98 17.42 -2.07
N VAL A 20 6.50 18.25 -1.17
CA VAL A 20 5.71 19.27 -0.45
C VAL A 20 5.23 20.37 -1.39
N LEU A 21 6.12 20.91 -2.23
CA LEU A 21 5.82 22.04 -3.12
C LEU A 21 5.13 21.58 -4.41
N GLY A 22 5.59 20.48 -5.02
CA GLY A 22 5.07 19.99 -6.30
C GLY A 22 3.96 18.95 -6.18
N GLY A 23 3.79 18.32 -5.01
CA GLY A 23 2.87 17.19 -4.84
C GLY A 23 1.41 17.54 -5.11
N LYS A 24 0.94 18.70 -4.65
CA LYS A 24 -0.45 19.13 -4.88
C LYS A 24 -0.76 19.32 -6.36
N LYS A 25 0.11 20.04 -7.08
CA LYS A 25 -0.04 20.28 -8.53
C LYS A 25 -0.11 18.94 -9.28
N ARG A 26 0.83 18.05 -9.00
CA ARG A 26 0.87 16.70 -9.61
C ARG A 26 -0.36 15.86 -9.30
N LEU A 27 -0.89 15.94 -8.07
CA LEU A 27 -2.12 15.22 -7.67
C LEU A 27 -3.40 15.84 -8.26
N ARG A 28 -3.39 17.12 -8.66
CA ARG A 28 -4.47 17.73 -9.44
C ARG A 28 -4.41 17.30 -10.90
N GLU A 29 -3.21 17.18 -11.46
CA GLU A 29 -2.98 16.69 -12.83
C GLU A 29 -3.38 15.22 -13.00
N SER A 30 -3.28 14.39 -11.94
CA SER A 30 -3.91 13.08 -11.93
C SER A 30 -5.43 13.25 -11.81
N LYS A 31 -6.11 13.54 -12.93
CA LYS A 31 -7.57 13.73 -13.07
C LYS A 31 -8.34 12.43 -12.79
N ARG A 32 -8.25 11.93 -11.56
CA ARG A 32 -9.01 10.78 -11.09
C ARG A 32 -10.37 11.26 -10.61
N ALA A 33 -11.42 10.80 -11.27
CA ALA A 33 -12.79 11.14 -10.92
C ALA A 33 -13.59 9.88 -10.59
N ILE A 34 -14.34 9.95 -9.51
CA ILE A 34 -15.24 8.90 -9.04
C ILE A 34 -16.60 9.21 -9.65
N ALA A 35 -17.22 8.26 -10.33
CA ALA A 35 -18.53 8.49 -10.96
C ALA A 35 -19.59 8.77 -9.89
N VAL A 36 -20.60 9.58 -10.21
CA VAL A 36 -21.74 9.81 -9.30
C VAL A 36 -22.55 8.53 -9.13
N HIS A 37 -22.74 7.80 -10.23
CA HIS A 37 -23.36 6.48 -10.28
C HIS A 37 -22.35 5.47 -10.85
N ASP A 38 -22.29 4.26 -10.31
CA ASP A 38 -21.33 3.26 -10.77
C ASP A 38 -21.93 2.44 -11.92
N ASP A 39 -21.25 2.41 -13.06
CA ASP A 39 -21.63 1.53 -14.19
C ASP A 39 -21.01 0.15 -13.95
N LEU A 40 -21.83 -0.73 -13.36
CA LEU A 40 -21.47 -2.09 -12.97
C LEU A 40 -21.71 -3.06 -14.12
N GLN A 41 -20.63 -3.64 -14.65
CA GLN A 41 -20.69 -4.65 -15.71
C GLN A 41 -20.40 -6.03 -15.12
N GLU A 42 -21.33 -6.97 -15.28
CA GLU A 42 -21.12 -8.37 -14.94
C GLU A 42 -20.04 -9.01 -15.82
N ILE A 43 -19.14 -9.75 -15.19
CA ILE A 43 -18.10 -10.54 -15.86
C ILE A 43 -18.37 -12.01 -15.55
N ARG A 44 -18.83 -12.75 -16.57
CA ARG A 44 -19.10 -14.17 -16.44
C ARG A 44 -17.80 -14.97 -16.32
N GLU A 45 -17.87 -16.15 -15.71
CA GLU A 45 -16.70 -16.99 -15.43
C GLU A 45 -15.95 -17.43 -16.70
N ASP A 46 -16.66 -17.63 -17.82
CA ASP A 46 -16.11 -17.93 -19.13
C ASP A 46 -15.39 -16.74 -19.77
N ALA A 47 -15.79 -15.52 -19.42
CA ALA A 47 -15.16 -14.27 -19.88
C ALA A 47 -13.87 -13.90 -19.12
N LEU A 48 -13.57 -14.57 -18.00
CA LEU A 48 -12.32 -14.35 -17.26
C LEU A 48 -11.13 -14.90 -18.04
N THR A 49 -10.06 -14.11 -18.12
CA THR A 49 -8.78 -14.54 -18.72
C THR A 49 -8.13 -15.62 -17.87
N LYS A 50 -7.22 -16.41 -18.46
CA LYS A 50 -6.45 -17.42 -17.71
C LYS A 50 -5.71 -16.80 -16.52
N SER A 51 -5.02 -15.68 -16.72
CA SER A 51 -4.31 -14.97 -15.65
C SER A 51 -5.23 -14.52 -14.51
N GLN A 52 -6.46 -14.10 -14.82
CA GLN A 52 -7.46 -13.76 -13.81
C GLN A 52 -7.90 -14.98 -13.02
N LYS A 53 -8.20 -16.10 -13.70
CA LYS A 53 -8.57 -17.37 -13.06
C LYS A 53 -7.46 -17.89 -12.15
N ASP A 54 -6.24 -17.97 -12.66
CA ASP A 54 -5.06 -18.43 -11.91
C ASP A 54 -4.81 -17.55 -10.67
N TYR A 55 -5.08 -16.24 -10.75
CA TYR A 55 -4.95 -15.34 -9.61
C TYR A 55 -6.07 -15.49 -8.56
N ILE A 56 -7.30 -15.73 -8.99
CA ILE A 56 -8.48 -15.84 -8.10
C ILE A 56 -8.53 -17.21 -7.41
N GLN A 57 -8.07 -18.27 -8.08
CA GLN A 57 -8.17 -19.65 -7.61
C GLN A 57 -7.74 -19.87 -6.15
N PRO A 58 -6.60 -19.34 -5.65
CA PRO A 58 -6.20 -19.54 -4.26
C PRO A 58 -7.15 -18.89 -3.23
N PHE A 59 -7.92 -17.88 -3.64
CA PHE A 59 -8.96 -17.27 -2.81
C PHE A 59 -10.23 -18.13 -2.84
N ASP A 60 -10.64 -18.59 -4.02
CA ASP A 60 -11.80 -19.46 -4.20
C ASP A 60 -11.64 -20.76 -3.39
N GLU A 61 -10.47 -21.39 -3.40
CA GLU A 61 -10.18 -22.60 -2.62
C GLU A 61 -10.28 -22.37 -1.11
N GLN A 62 -9.72 -21.26 -0.60
CA GLN A 62 -9.81 -20.92 0.82
C GLN A 62 -11.23 -20.57 1.27
N LEU A 63 -11.99 -19.88 0.44
CA LEU A 63 -13.38 -19.50 0.73
C LEU A 63 -14.31 -20.71 0.64
N ALA A 64 -14.09 -21.63 -0.29
CA ALA A 64 -14.84 -22.88 -0.39
C ALA A 64 -14.72 -23.72 0.90
N ASN A 65 -13.53 -23.76 1.53
CA ASN A 65 -13.33 -24.41 2.83
C ASN A 65 -14.12 -23.76 3.98
N LEU A 66 -14.60 -22.54 3.80
CA LEU A 66 -15.47 -21.81 4.73
C LEU A 66 -16.95 -21.82 4.29
N ASN A 67 -17.29 -22.64 3.28
CA ASN A 67 -18.61 -22.70 2.63
C ASN A 67 -19.05 -21.39 1.95
N TYR A 68 -18.09 -20.56 1.53
CA TYR A 68 -18.33 -19.36 0.72
C TYR A 68 -18.09 -19.66 -0.75
N PHE A 69 -19.12 -19.45 -1.58
CA PHE A 69 -19.06 -19.71 -3.02
C PHE A 69 -19.24 -18.42 -3.83
N PRO A 70 -18.62 -18.31 -5.02
CA PRO A 70 -18.82 -17.16 -5.90
C PRO A 70 -20.30 -17.00 -6.26
N ASP A 71 -20.84 -15.80 -6.06
CA ASP A 71 -22.23 -15.45 -6.39
C ASP A 71 -22.27 -14.53 -7.62
N PHE A 72 -21.45 -13.46 -7.60
CA PHE A 72 -21.47 -12.44 -8.64
C PHE A 72 -20.08 -11.84 -8.86
N THR A 73 -19.65 -11.74 -10.11
CA THR A 73 -18.37 -11.11 -10.49
C THR A 73 -18.66 -9.94 -11.43
N TYR A 74 -18.06 -8.78 -11.17
CA TYR A 74 -18.32 -7.55 -11.93
C TYR A 74 -17.14 -6.59 -11.91
N CYS A 75 -17.19 -5.57 -12.75
CA CYS A 75 -16.27 -4.44 -12.74
C CYS A 75 -17.03 -3.10 -12.81
N VAL A 76 -16.41 -2.04 -12.28
CA VAL A 76 -16.87 -0.66 -12.42
C VAL A 76 -16.15 -0.03 -13.61
N THR A 77 -16.90 0.42 -14.61
CA THR A 77 -16.34 0.81 -15.93
C THR A 77 -16.19 2.32 -16.13
N ASN A 78 -16.96 3.14 -15.42
CA ASN A 78 -17.07 4.57 -15.67
C ASN A 78 -16.23 5.48 -14.74
N HIS A 79 -15.45 4.90 -13.83
CA HIS A 79 -14.48 5.67 -13.05
C HIS A 79 -13.32 6.18 -13.92
N ARG A 80 -13.15 7.50 -14.00
CA ARG A 80 -12.13 8.14 -14.85
C ARG A 80 -10.74 7.99 -14.24
N ASN A 81 -9.82 7.30 -14.93
CA ASN A 81 -8.41 7.12 -14.55
C ASN A 81 -8.15 6.35 -13.23
N TYR A 82 -9.07 5.46 -12.81
CA TYR A 82 -8.94 4.67 -11.58
C TYR A 82 -8.30 3.28 -11.75
N GLY A 83 -7.96 2.89 -12.98
CA GLY A 83 -7.41 1.57 -13.29
C GLY A 83 -8.49 0.55 -13.61
N GLN A 84 -8.07 -0.65 -14.02
CA GLN A 84 -8.97 -1.78 -14.24
C GLN A 84 -9.24 -2.46 -12.90
N ASN A 85 -10.47 -2.91 -12.70
CA ASN A 85 -10.88 -3.58 -11.48
C ASN A 85 -11.68 -4.84 -11.80
N LEU A 86 -11.69 -5.76 -10.84
CA LEU A 86 -12.52 -6.94 -10.83
C LEU A 86 -12.95 -7.17 -9.39
N ILE A 87 -14.25 -7.30 -9.17
CA ILE A 87 -14.87 -7.49 -7.87
C ILE A 87 -15.65 -8.80 -7.93
N ARG A 88 -15.37 -9.70 -6.99
CA ARG A 88 -16.05 -10.99 -6.86
C ARG A 88 -16.69 -11.08 -5.49
N HIS A 89 -18.01 -11.25 -5.49
CA HIS A 89 -18.82 -11.41 -4.30
C HIS A 89 -19.02 -12.90 -4.02
N TYR A 90 -18.93 -13.27 -2.75
CA TYR A 90 -19.11 -14.62 -2.26
C TYR A 90 -20.15 -14.63 -1.15
N THR A 91 -21.00 -15.65 -1.16
CA THR A 91 -22.05 -15.83 -0.17
C THR A 91 -21.97 -17.22 0.46
N ASN A 92 -22.42 -17.29 1.70
CA ASN A 92 -22.72 -18.51 2.42
C ASN A 92 -24.14 -18.35 2.97
N LEU A 93 -25.07 -19.20 2.56
CA LEU A 93 -26.48 -19.09 2.93
C LEU A 93 -26.74 -19.30 4.44
N THR A 94 -25.78 -19.90 5.14
CA THR A 94 -25.86 -20.16 6.59
C THR A 94 -25.14 -19.10 7.43
N ASP A 95 -24.49 -18.13 6.79
CA ASP A 95 -23.72 -17.09 7.45
C ASP A 95 -24.33 -15.70 7.21
N SER A 96 -24.34 -14.86 8.23
CA SER A 96 -24.80 -13.48 8.10
C SER A 96 -23.80 -12.56 7.38
N ALA A 97 -22.53 -12.97 7.30
CA ALA A 97 -21.49 -12.20 6.64
C ALA A 97 -21.41 -12.56 5.15
N SER A 98 -21.28 -11.57 4.28
CA SER A 98 -20.82 -11.78 2.90
C SER A 98 -19.32 -11.55 2.78
N CYS A 99 -18.70 -12.08 1.72
CA CYS A 99 -17.29 -11.85 1.42
C CYS A 99 -17.12 -11.20 0.05
N THR A 100 -16.16 -10.29 -0.06
CA THR A 100 -15.82 -9.64 -1.33
C THR A 100 -14.31 -9.68 -1.55
N LEU A 101 -13.90 -10.20 -2.70
CA LEU A 101 -12.56 -10.03 -3.25
C LEU A 101 -12.57 -8.84 -4.21
N MET A 102 -11.78 -7.82 -3.91
CA MET A 102 -11.56 -6.69 -4.80
C MET A 102 -10.14 -6.75 -5.35
N ILE A 103 -10.00 -6.75 -6.66
CA ILE A 103 -8.72 -6.70 -7.37
C ILE A 103 -8.70 -5.40 -8.18
N VAL A 104 -7.62 -4.63 -8.06
CA VAL A 104 -7.41 -3.39 -8.81
C VAL A 104 -6.02 -3.38 -9.40
N GLU A 105 -5.93 -3.15 -10.71
CA GLU A 105 -4.69 -2.89 -11.41
C GLU A 105 -4.65 -1.45 -11.93
N LEU A 106 -3.68 -0.70 -11.42
CA LEU A 106 -3.51 0.70 -11.74
C LEU A 106 -2.24 0.89 -12.57
N LYS A 107 -2.41 1.38 -13.79
CA LYS A 107 -1.32 1.85 -14.65
C LYS A 107 -1.09 3.34 -14.39
N VAL A 108 0.14 3.70 -13.99
CA VAL A 108 0.55 5.10 -13.78
C VAL A 108 1.73 5.40 -14.69
N LYS A 109 1.58 6.41 -15.54
CA LYS A 109 2.67 6.98 -16.32
C LYS A 109 3.29 8.15 -15.56
N VAL A 110 4.60 8.10 -15.35
CA VAL A 110 5.38 9.19 -14.74
C VAL A 110 6.49 9.58 -15.72
N GLY A 111 6.27 10.65 -16.47
CA GLY A 111 7.13 11.02 -17.60
C GLY A 111 7.10 9.91 -18.67
N TYR A 112 8.26 9.37 -19.00
CA TYR A 112 8.40 8.26 -19.96
C TYR A 112 8.29 6.86 -19.32
N VAL A 113 8.19 6.79 -17.99
CA VAL A 113 8.16 5.50 -17.28
C VAL A 113 6.72 5.09 -16.98
N GLU A 114 6.29 3.97 -17.54
CA GLU A 114 5.05 3.31 -17.14
C GLU A 114 5.29 2.37 -15.95
N SER A 115 4.41 2.45 -14.96
CA SER A 115 4.42 1.59 -13.80
C SER A 115 3.01 1.06 -13.54
N THR A 116 2.85 -0.24 -13.70
CA THR A 116 1.64 -0.97 -13.29
C THR A 116 1.77 -1.40 -11.84
N THR A 117 0.68 -1.29 -11.07
CA THR A 117 0.59 -1.83 -9.71
C THR A 117 -0.74 -2.52 -9.54
N THR A 118 -0.67 -3.79 -9.16
CA THR A 118 -1.84 -4.58 -8.79
C THR A 118 -1.96 -4.63 -7.27
N SER A 119 -3.20 -4.57 -6.79
CA SER A 119 -3.55 -4.70 -5.39
C SER A 119 -4.83 -5.51 -5.28
N SER A 120 -4.86 -6.44 -4.34
CA SER A 120 -6.08 -7.14 -3.96
C SER A 120 -6.39 -6.90 -2.48
N SER A 121 -7.66 -7.07 -2.13
CA SER A 121 -8.11 -7.14 -0.74
C SER A 121 -9.36 -8.00 -0.65
N VAL A 122 -9.40 -8.84 0.37
CA VAL A 122 -10.58 -9.60 0.78
C VAL A 122 -11.23 -8.90 1.97
N ALA A 123 -12.54 -8.81 1.96
CA ALA A 123 -13.34 -8.18 3.01
C ALA A 123 -14.57 -9.01 3.36
N PHE A 124 -14.73 -9.34 4.64
CA PHE A 124 -16.00 -9.84 5.18
C PHE A 124 -16.86 -8.66 5.65
N ARG A 125 -18.16 -8.71 5.34
CA ARG A 125 -19.11 -7.65 5.64
C ARG A 125 -20.35 -8.21 6.33
N THR A 126 -20.76 -7.58 7.42
CA THR A 126 -22.01 -7.89 8.12
C THR A 126 -22.81 -6.62 8.33
N ARG A 127 -24.12 -6.69 8.06
CA ARG A 127 -25.09 -5.62 8.34
C ARG A 127 -25.83 -5.95 9.63
N PHE A 128 -26.18 -4.94 10.41
CA PHE A 128 -26.88 -5.11 11.68
C PHE A 128 -28.22 -4.38 11.65
N THR A 129 -29.18 -4.86 12.45
CA THR A 129 -30.53 -4.29 12.56
C THR A 129 -30.54 -2.82 13.01
N ASN A 130 -29.49 -2.37 13.71
CA ASN A 130 -29.30 -0.98 14.13
C ASN A 130 -28.71 -0.06 13.03
N GLY A 131 -28.64 -0.53 11.79
CA GLY A 131 -28.12 0.23 10.64
C GLY A 131 -26.59 0.27 10.53
N LYS A 132 -25.85 -0.25 11.52
CA LYS A 132 -24.39 -0.35 11.45
C LYS A 132 -23.96 -1.40 10.44
N ARG A 133 -22.76 -1.22 9.90
CA ARG A 133 -22.10 -2.17 9.00
C ARG A 133 -20.68 -2.43 9.48
N LEU A 134 -20.33 -3.69 9.70
CA LEU A 134 -18.95 -4.11 9.98
C LEU A 134 -18.29 -4.56 8.68
N THR A 135 -17.10 -4.04 8.39
CA THR A 135 -16.21 -4.56 7.35
C THR A 135 -14.88 -4.95 7.99
N THR A 136 -14.52 -6.22 7.88
CA THR A 136 -13.20 -6.73 8.29
C THR A 136 -12.42 -7.12 7.05
N ARG A 137 -11.29 -6.45 6.80
CA ARG A 137 -10.55 -6.62 5.54
C ARG A 137 -9.04 -6.68 5.72
N ASN A 138 -8.35 -7.36 4.81
CA ASN A 138 -6.88 -7.51 4.83
C ASN A 138 -6.14 -6.39 4.06
N MET A 139 -6.68 -5.17 4.07
CA MET A 139 -6.15 -4.05 3.30
C MET A 139 -4.91 -3.40 3.95
N SER A 140 -3.82 -3.30 3.20
CA SER A 140 -2.56 -2.68 3.66
C SER A 140 -2.57 -1.14 3.61
N ARG A 141 -3.60 -0.50 3.05
CA ARG A 141 -3.70 0.98 2.94
C ARG A 141 -4.74 1.52 3.91
N LYS A 142 -4.40 2.61 4.60
CA LYS A 142 -5.42 3.42 5.29
C LYS A 142 -6.14 4.23 4.22
N SER A 143 -7.47 4.29 4.30
CA SER A 143 -8.24 5.22 3.48
C SER A 143 -7.84 6.66 3.79
N LEU A 144 -7.78 7.50 2.76
CA LEU A 144 -7.63 8.97 2.90
C LEU A 144 -8.97 9.68 3.11
N MET A 145 -10.06 8.95 2.85
CA MET A 145 -11.44 9.41 2.95
C MET A 145 -11.93 9.28 4.38
N ASP A 146 -12.92 10.11 4.74
CA ASP A 146 -13.55 10.04 6.05
C ASP A 146 -14.45 8.81 6.13
N ARG A 147 -14.63 8.24 7.31
CA ARG A 147 -15.48 7.06 7.53
C ARG A 147 -16.89 7.52 7.92
N PRO A 148 -17.95 7.06 7.23
CA PRO A 148 -19.33 7.29 7.65
C PRO A 148 -19.60 6.75 9.06
N PRO A 149 -20.47 7.38 9.88
CA PRO A 149 -20.72 6.98 11.28
C PRO A 149 -21.22 5.55 11.46
N GLU A 150 -22.01 5.05 10.51
CA GLU A 150 -22.58 3.71 10.50
C GLU A 150 -21.59 2.64 10.02
N SER A 151 -20.47 3.05 9.42
CA SER A 151 -19.42 2.14 8.94
C SER A 151 -18.41 1.86 10.03
N ILE A 152 -18.26 0.59 10.40
CA ILE A 152 -17.21 0.09 11.30
C ILE A 152 -16.23 -0.70 10.43
N VAL A 153 -14.98 -0.24 10.36
CA VAL A 153 -13.94 -0.92 9.59
C VAL A 153 -12.84 -1.43 10.51
N GLN A 154 -12.68 -2.75 10.54
CA GLN A 154 -11.60 -3.49 11.17
C GLN A 154 -10.60 -3.92 10.09
N GLU A 155 -9.32 -3.71 10.34
CA GLU A 155 -8.28 -3.96 9.35
C GLU A 155 -7.34 -5.04 9.90
N CYS A 156 -7.35 -6.22 9.29
CA CYS A 156 -6.52 -7.37 9.67
C CYS A 156 -5.41 -7.56 8.64
N ARG A 157 -4.38 -6.72 8.75
CA ARG A 157 -3.28 -6.65 7.77
C ARG A 157 -2.46 -7.93 7.77
N HIS A 158 -1.93 -8.29 6.60
CA HIS A 158 -1.09 -9.47 6.39
C HIS A 158 -1.77 -10.82 6.66
N THR A 159 -3.05 -10.82 7.06
CA THR A 159 -3.85 -12.03 7.13
C THR A 159 -4.14 -12.52 5.71
N THR A 160 -3.31 -13.45 5.25
CA THR A 160 -3.48 -14.19 4.00
C THR A 160 -4.39 -15.40 4.16
N ASN A 161 -4.49 -15.94 5.38
CA ASN A 161 -5.42 -17.00 5.75
C ASN A 161 -6.84 -16.42 5.93
N LEU A 162 -7.76 -16.74 5.02
CA LEU A 162 -9.11 -16.19 5.06
C LEU A 162 -9.95 -16.71 6.23
N ALA A 163 -9.65 -17.89 6.77
CA ALA A 163 -10.31 -18.42 7.96
C ALA A 163 -9.98 -17.58 9.20
N GLU A 164 -8.72 -17.15 9.34
CA GLU A 164 -8.32 -16.23 10.41
C GLU A 164 -9.01 -14.88 10.25
N LEU A 165 -9.09 -14.36 9.01
CA LEU A 165 -9.79 -13.11 8.72
C LEU A 165 -11.28 -13.19 9.11
N LYS A 166 -11.94 -14.32 8.79
CA LYS A 166 -13.34 -14.59 9.17
C LYS A 166 -13.51 -14.67 10.68
N ARG A 167 -12.66 -15.41 11.38
CA ARG A 167 -12.68 -15.50 12.85
C ARG A 167 -12.56 -14.12 13.51
N CYS A 168 -11.65 -13.27 13.01
CA CYS A 168 -11.52 -11.89 13.47
C CYS A 168 -12.79 -11.06 13.22
N HIS A 169 -13.46 -11.29 12.10
CA HIS A 169 -14.72 -10.64 11.77
C HIS A 169 -15.85 -11.08 12.71
N GLU A 170 -16.03 -12.38 12.91
CA GLU A 170 -17.07 -12.96 13.77
C GLU A 170 -16.94 -12.50 15.21
N ALA A 171 -15.72 -12.53 15.75
CA ALA A 171 -15.45 -12.07 17.11
C ALA A 171 -15.92 -10.62 17.31
N ARG A 172 -15.70 -9.76 16.31
CA ARG A 172 -16.16 -8.37 16.37
C ARG A 172 -17.65 -8.22 16.06
N ALA A 173 -18.19 -9.02 15.16
CA ALA A 173 -19.61 -8.98 14.78
C ALA A 173 -20.52 -9.34 15.96
N ALA A 174 -20.10 -10.32 16.77
CA ALA A 174 -20.83 -10.75 17.98
C ALA A 174 -21.09 -9.62 18.99
N GLU A 175 -20.27 -8.56 18.97
CA GLU A 175 -20.37 -7.42 19.90
C GLU A 175 -21.31 -6.30 19.38
N LEU A 176 -21.80 -6.38 18.14
CA LEU A 176 -22.47 -5.27 17.45
C LEU A 176 -23.99 -5.39 17.33
N GLY A 177 -24.56 -6.50 17.79
CA GLY A 177 -25.99 -6.77 17.85
C GLY A 177 -26.46 -7.80 16.81
N PRO A 178 -27.78 -7.92 16.60
CA PRO A 178 -28.35 -8.89 15.67
C PRO A 178 -27.95 -8.59 14.22
N ALA A 179 -27.37 -9.59 13.57
CA ALA A 179 -26.97 -9.52 12.18
C ALA A 179 -28.18 -9.73 11.25
N LEU A 180 -28.15 -9.07 10.09
CA LEU A 180 -29.09 -9.27 8.99
C LEU A 180 -28.50 -10.27 7.99
N SER A 181 -29.36 -10.98 7.27
CA SER A 181 -28.94 -11.83 6.16
C SER A 181 -28.17 -11.01 5.11
N PRO A 182 -27.13 -11.57 4.48
CA PRO A 182 -26.40 -10.86 3.44
C PRO A 182 -27.28 -10.65 2.20
N PRO A 183 -27.02 -9.60 1.39
CA PRO A 183 -27.64 -9.51 0.07
C PRO A 183 -27.18 -10.71 -0.77
N SER A 184 -28.12 -11.39 -1.41
CA SER A 184 -27.88 -12.56 -2.25
C SER A 184 -28.52 -12.38 -3.61
N GLY A 185 -27.81 -12.79 -4.66
CA GLY A 185 -28.26 -12.61 -6.04
C GLY A 185 -27.93 -11.22 -6.61
N ARG A 186 -27.86 -11.19 -7.94
CA ARG A 186 -27.34 -10.04 -8.71
C ARG A 186 -27.97 -8.71 -8.34
N GLU A 187 -29.31 -8.60 -8.38
CA GLU A 187 -30.02 -7.33 -8.18
C GLU A 187 -29.78 -6.75 -6.79
N ALA A 188 -29.91 -7.56 -5.74
CA ALA A 188 -29.70 -7.14 -4.35
C ALA A 188 -28.24 -6.72 -4.09
N ILE A 189 -27.27 -7.39 -4.71
CA ILE A 189 -25.84 -7.05 -4.59
C ILE A 189 -25.55 -5.70 -5.28
N LEU A 190 -26.11 -5.49 -6.48
CA LEU A 190 -25.94 -4.24 -7.23
C LEU A 190 -26.59 -3.06 -6.50
N GLU A 191 -27.80 -3.25 -5.97
CA GLU A 191 -28.51 -2.23 -5.20
C GLU A 191 -27.76 -1.87 -3.91
N GLU A 192 -27.28 -2.86 -3.15
CA GLU A 192 -26.48 -2.59 -1.95
C GLU A 192 -25.18 -1.86 -2.31
N HIS A 193 -24.48 -2.25 -3.38
CA HIS A 193 -23.27 -1.55 -3.83
C HIS A 193 -23.56 -0.09 -4.14
N GLN A 194 -24.60 0.19 -4.93
CA GLN A 194 -24.95 1.56 -5.29
C GLN A 194 -25.40 2.38 -4.08
N SER A 195 -26.17 1.79 -3.18
CA SER A 195 -26.60 2.42 -1.93
C SER A 195 -25.40 2.75 -1.02
N GLU A 196 -24.43 1.84 -0.91
CA GLU A 196 -23.19 2.10 -0.18
C GLU A 196 -22.35 3.20 -0.83
N HIS A 197 -22.23 3.20 -2.16
CA HIS A 197 -21.53 4.23 -2.92
C HIS A 197 -22.14 5.62 -2.71
N ASN A 198 -23.47 5.74 -2.84
CA ASN A 198 -24.19 6.99 -2.65
C ASN A 198 -23.96 7.55 -1.25
N ARG A 199 -24.22 6.75 -0.20
CA ARG A 199 -24.05 7.17 1.20
C ARG A 199 -22.61 7.55 1.50
N PHE A 200 -21.65 6.80 0.94
CA PHE A 200 -20.23 7.13 1.09
C PHE A 200 -19.90 8.47 0.45
N CYS A 201 -20.32 8.70 -0.80
CA CYS A 201 -20.06 9.92 -1.55
C CYS A 201 -20.75 11.14 -0.92
N GLU A 202 -22.01 11.03 -0.53
CA GLU A 202 -22.75 12.08 0.20
C GLU A 202 -21.98 12.51 1.46
N TYR A 203 -21.58 11.54 2.29
CA TYR A 203 -20.78 11.84 3.47
C TYR A 203 -19.45 12.51 3.12
N GLN A 204 -18.78 12.10 2.03
CA GLN A 204 -17.54 12.76 1.62
C GLN A 204 -17.76 14.22 1.15
N LEU A 205 -18.89 14.52 0.50
CA LEU A 205 -19.26 15.87 0.11
C LEU A 205 -19.47 16.75 1.35
N GLU A 206 -20.23 16.27 2.33
CA GLU A 206 -20.44 16.95 3.62
C GLU A 206 -19.11 17.23 4.34
N ARG A 207 -18.18 16.27 4.28
CA ARG A 207 -16.85 16.40 4.87
C ARG A 207 -15.89 17.24 4.03
N GLY A 208 -16.26 17.67 2.83
CA GLY A 208 -15.42 18.42 1.91
C GLY A 208 -14.18 17.65 1.44
N THR A 209 -14.24 16.32 1.43
CA THR A 209 -13.17 15.44 0.91
C THR A 209 -13.36 15.12 -0.58
N LEU A 210 -14.60 15.22 -1.07
CA LEU A 210 -14.97 15.24 -2.49
C LEU A 210 -15.62 16.58 -2.86
N ARG A 211 -15.62 16.89 -4.15
CA ARG A 211 -16.47 17.91 -4.76
C ARG A 211 -17.03 17.40 -6.09
N LEU A 212 -18.25 17.80 -6.42
CA LEU A 212 -18.87 17.51 -7.71
C LEU A 212 -18.16 18.32 -8.81
N LEU A 213 -17.89 17.68 -9.94
CA LEU A 213 -17.38 18.35 -11.14
C LEU A 213 -18.48 19.18 -11.81
N ALA A 214 -18.08 20.14 -12.63
CA ALA A 214 -19.01 21.04 -13.31
C ALA A 214 -19.97 20.33 -14.28
N ASP A 215 -19.60 19.15 -14.77
CA ASP A 215 -20.45 18.31 -15.62
C ASP A 215 -21.54 17.57 -14.82
N GLY A 216 -21.45 17.51 -13.49
CA GLY A 216 -22.41 16.81 -12.64
C GLY A 216 -22.29 15.28 -12.66
N GLU A 217 -21.37 14.72 -13.46
CA GLU A 217 -21.28 13.27 -13.72
C GLU A 217 -20.30 12.55 -12.78
N ALA A 218 -19.37 13.28 -12.18
CA ALA A 218 -18.35 12.69 -11.33
C ALA A 218 -17.87 13.62 -10.22
N TYR A 219 -17.36 13.00 -9.16
CA TYR A 219 -16.68 13.64 -8.05
C TYR A 219 -15.17 13.66 -8.26
N GLU A 220 -14.52 14.72 -7.81
CA GLU A 220 -13.07 14.75 -7.66
C GLU A 220 -12.66 14.94 -6.19
N VAL A 221 -11.49 14.40 -5.85
CA VAL A 221 -10.88 14.60 -4.52
C VAL A 221 -10.48 16.07 -4.32
N THR A 222 -10.79 16.64 -3.17
CA THR A 222 -10.42 18.02 -2.86
C THR A 222 -8.96 18.14 -2.41
N ASP A 223 -8.47 19.38 -2.30
CA ASP A 223 -7.13 19.64 -1.77
C ASP A 223 -6.97 19.23 -0.30
N LYS A 224 -8.07 19.12 0.46
CA LYS A 224 -8.06 18.55 1.82
C LYS A 224 -7.58 17.11 1.78
N THR A 225 -8.17 16.29 0.92
CA THR A 225 -7.78 14.88 0.71
C THR A 225 -6.37 14.76 0.14
N ARG A 226 -6.01 15.59 -0.85
CA ARG A 226 -4.65 15.60 -1.43
C ARG A 226 -3.60 15.96 -0.37
N SER A 227 -3.86 16.96 0.47
CA SER A 227 -2.96 17.35 1.58
C SER A 227 -2.80 16.23 2.58
N ARG A 228 -3.90 15.55 2.98
CA ARG A 228 -3.83 14.35 3.84
C ARG A 228 -2.96 13.26 3.21
N GLY A 229 -3.05 13.06 1.90
CA GLY A 229 -2.18 12.14 1.16
C GLY A 229 -0.69 12.49 1.26
N ILE A 230 -0.34 13.77 1.12
CA ILE A 230 1.04 14.28 1.27
C ILE A 230 1.52 14.09 2.71
N TRP A 231 0.73 14.48 3.72
CA TRP A 231 1.08 14.28 5.14
C TRP A 231 1.26 12.79 5.48
N ASN A 232 0.36 11.93 5.02
CA ASN A 232 0.44 10.49 5.22
C ASN A 232 1.62 9.85 4.48
N TYR A 233 2.15 10.50 3.45
CA TYR A 233 3.34 10.02 2.75
C TYR A 233 4.59 10.16 3.63
N PHE A 234 4.70 11.23 4.42
CA PHE A 234 5.79 11.46 5.37
C PHE A 234 5.62 10.70 6.69
N ASN A 235 4.38 10.46 7.13
CA ASN A 235 4.09 9.77 8.36
C ASN A 235 4.30 8.22 8.22
N PRO A 236 5.18 7.59 9.03
CA PRO A 236 5.43 6.14 8.99
C PRO A 236 4.21 5.36 9.48
N PHE A 237 3.56 5.91 10.50
CA PHE A 237 2.41 5.32 11.17
C PHE A 237 1.16 5.45 10.31
N ALA A 238 1.11 6.42 9.39
CA ALA A 238 0.06 6.49 8.38
C ALA A 238 0.10 5.28 7.43
N LYS A 239 1.27 4.66 7.25
CA LYS A 239 1.44 3.46 6.43
C LYS A 239 1.11 2.17 7.21
N ARG A 240 0.77 2.25 8.50
CA ARG A 240 0.58 1.17 9.49
C ARG A 240 1.49 -0.06 9.25
N LEU A 241 2.80 0.21 9.29
CA LEU A 241 3.81 -0.83 9.48
C LEU A 241 3.49 -1.58 10.76
N SER A 242 3.59 -2.92 10.77
CA SER A 242 3.51 -3.65 12.03
C SER A 242 4.69 -3.24 12.93
N LEU A 243 4.52 -3.27 14.25
CA LEU A 243 5.61 -2.94 15.17
C LEU A 243 6.82 -3.85 14.93
N LYS A 244 6.58 -5.13 14.62
CA LYS A 244 7.62 -6.11 14.30
C LYS A 244 8.41 -5.70 13.05
N GLU A 245 7.73 -5.36 11.95
CA GLU A 245 8.37 -4.88 10.73
C GLU A 245 9.15 -3.58 10.97
N LEU A 246 8.56 -2.65 11.73
CA LEU A 246 9.21 -1.37 12.05
C LEU A 246 10.50 -1.61 12.86
N LEU A 247 10.44 -2.44 13.89
CA LEU A 247 11.60 -2.76 14.73
C LEU A 247 12.67 -3.51 13.94
N LEU A 248 12.28 -4.49 13.11
CA LEU A 248 13.23 -5.24 12.29
C LEU A 248 13.87 -4.34 11.22
N ALA A 249 13.08 -3.49 10.55
CA ALA A 249 13.61 -2.54 9.58
C ALA A 249 14.53 -1.50 10.24
N ALA A 250 14.18 -0.98 11.41
CA ALA A 250 15.02 -0.08 12.18
C ALA A 250 16.31 -0.76 12.63
N LEU A 251 16.23 -2.00 13.14
CA LEU A 251 17.40 -2.77 13.57
C LEU A 251 18.35 -3.01 12.40
N VAL A 252 17.88 -3.58 11.30
CA VAL A 252 18.70 -3.87 10.12
C VAL A 252 19.22 -2.59 9.47
N GLY A 253 18.35 -1.59 9.34
CA GLY A 253 18.65 -0.29 8.76
C GLY A 253 19.68 0.50 9.57
N SER A 254 19.75 0.32 10.89
CA SER A 254 20.76 0.96 11.75
C SER A 254 22.04 0.13 11.85
N PHE A 255 21.88 -1.17 12.14
CA PHE A 255 22.98 -2.06 12.50
C PHE A 255 23.93 -2.33 11.32
N LEU A 256 23.41 -2.64 10.13
CA LEU A 256 24.27 -2.97 8.99
C LEU A 256 25.12 -1.78 8.54
N PRO A 257 24.58 -0.56 8.38
CA PRO A 257 25.40 0.64 8.16
C PRO A 257 26.49 0.84 9.21
N LEU A 258 26.13 0.76 10.50
CA LEU A 258 27.10 0.92 11.60
C LEU A 258 28.18 -0.16 11.57
N PHE A 259 27.82 -1.41 11.30
CA PHE A 259 28.78 -2.50 11.15
C PHE A 259 29.73 -2.26 9.96
N GLY A 260 29.18 -1.82 8.82
CA GLY A 260 29.95 -1.47 7.64
C GLY A 260 30.98 -0.38 7.94
N ILE A 261 30.56 0.64 8.68
CA ILE A 261 31.38 1.80 9.03
C ILE A 261 32.42 1.49 10.12
N LEU A 262 32.00 0.91 11.24
CA LEU A 262 32.82 0.78 12.45
C LEU A 262 33.67 -0.49 12.47
N LYS A 263 33.36 -1.49 11.65
CA LYS A 263 34.06 -2.79 11.65
C LYS A 263 34.55 -3.19 10.27
N LEU A 264 33.67 -3.25 9.28
CA LEU A 264 34.03 -3.82 7.97
C LEU A 264 34.99 -2.92 7.18
N ALA A 265 34.75 -1.61 7.15
CA ALA A 265 35.62 -0.65 6.48
C ALA A 265 37.04 -0.61 7.09
N PRO A 266 37.22 -0.47 8.41
CA PRO A 266 38.55 -0.57 9.04
C PRO A 266 39.25 -1.89 8.73
N LEU A 267 38.56 -3.03 8.89
CA LEU A 267 39.13 -4.35 8.63
C LEU A 267 39.55 -4.52 7.16
N ALA A 268 38.74 -4.01 6.23
CA ALA A 268 39.09 -4.01 4.82
C ALA A 268 40.32 -3.14 4.57
N THR A 269 40.37 -1.92 5.11
CA THR A 269 41.55 -1.07 4.93
C THR A 269 42.82 -1.70 5.49
N GLU A 270 42.78 -2.32 6.67
CA GLU A 270 43.92 -3.03 7.28
C GLU A 270 44.41 -4.19 6.40
N ARG A 271 43.49 -5.01 5.86
CA ARG A 271 43.87 -6.15 5.02
C ARG A 271 44.48 -5.77 3.67
N PHE A 272 44.14 -4.58 3.15
CA PHE A 272 44.67 -4.09 1.88
C PHE A 272 45.83 -3.11 2.06
N GLN A 273 46.28 -2.84 3.29
CA GLN A 273 47.52 -2.12 3.56
C GLN A 273 48.70 -2.87 2.92
N GLY A 274 49.53 -2.16 2.15
CA GLY A 274 50.70 -2.73 1.48
C GLY A 274 50.43 -3.29 0.07
N THR A 275 49.18 -3.31 -0.41
CA THR A 275 48.84 -3.80 -1.76
C THR A 275 49.02 -2.77 -2.88
N GLY A 276 49.45 -1.54 -2.56
CA GLY A 276 49.58 -0.43 -3.51
C GLY A 276 48.25 0.16 -4.00
N LEU A 277 47.11 -0.43 -3.61
CA LEU A 277 45.77 0.08 -3.90
C LEU A 277 45.42 1.24 -2.97
N SER A 278 44.63 2.19 -3.49
CA SER A 278 44.03 3.23 -2.65
C SER A 278 43.07 2.58 -1.64
N LEU A 279 43.24 2.90 -0.36
CA LEU A 279 42.45 2.33 0.74
C LEU A 279 41.06 2.97 0.85
N LEU A 280 40.90 4.20 0.36
CA LEU A 280 39.64 4.96 0.43
C LEU A 280 38.49 4.27 -0.35
N PRO A 281 38.68 3.88 -1.62
CA PRO A 281 37.65 3.16 -2.39
C PRO A 281 37.23 1.82 -1.75
N ILE A 282 38.16 1.13 -1.08
CA ILE A 282 37.91 -0.17 -0.45
C ILE A 282 37.00 0.00 0.78
N ALA A 283 37.28 1.00 1.63
CA ALA A 283 36.41 1.37 2.75
C ALA A 283 35.00 1.76 2.27
N TRP A 284 34.93 2.57 1.22
CA TRP A 284 33.65 3.00 0.64
C TRP A 284 32.84 1.85 0.05
N LEU A 285 33.50 0.88 -0.58
CA LEU A 285 32.84 -0.32 -1.10
C LEU A 285 32.28 -1.19 0.03
N ALA A 286 33.05 -1.38 1.10
CA ALA A 286 32.60 -2.13 2.29
C ALA A 286 31.33 -1.50 2.90
N ILE A 287 31.33 -0.18 3.07
CA ILE A 287 30.15 0.57 3.55
C ILE A 287 28.99 0.41 2.57
N ALA A 288 29.25 0.56 1.26
CA ALA A 288 28.23 0.44 0.24
C ALA A 288 27.54 -0.93 0.27
N VAL A 289 28.30 -2.01 0.40
CA VAL A 289 27.75 -3.38 0.49
C VAL A 289 26.82 -3.52 1.69
N CYS A 290 27.17 -2.97 2.86
CA CYS A 290 26.31 -3.03 4.03
C CYS A 290 25.00 -2.24 3.87
N TYR A 291 25.05 -1.04 3.28
CA TYR A 291 23.84 -0.27 2.95
C TYR A 291 22.99 -0.97 1.88
N ALA A 292 23.63 -1.60 0.89
CA ALA A 292 22.95 -2.37 -0.14
C ALA A 292 22.21 -3.57 0.44
N LEU A 293 22.87 -4.31 1.34
CA LEU A 293 22.28 -5.43 2.05
C LEU A 293 21.12 -4.99 2.97
N ALA A 294 21.28 -3.86 3.68
CA ALA A 294 20.20 -3.28 4.47
C ALA A 294 18.98 -2.95 3.60
N GLY A 295 19.19 -2.28 2.46
CA GLY A 295 18.13 -1.98 1.50
C GLY A 295 17.44 -3.24 0.98
N PHE A 296 18.22 -4.28 0.65
CA PHE A 296 17.70 -5.56 0.17
C PHE A 296 16.80 -6.25 1.21
N ILE A 297 17.28 -6.39 2.46
CA ILE A 297 16.52 -7.01 3.56
C ILE A 297 15.25 -6.20 3.85
N ILE A 298 15.36 -4.86 3.95
CA ILE A 298 14.20 -3.98 4.14
C ILE A 298 13.17 -4.18 3.01
N GLY A 299 13.62 -4.34 1.77
CA GLY A 299 12.74 -4.62 0.62
C GLY A 299 12.06 -6.00 0.66
N ILE A 300 12.66 -7.01 1.30
CA ILE A 300 12.05 -8.32 1.50
C ILE A 300 10.96 -8.23 2.57
N ILE A 301 11.29 -7.68 3.74
CA ILE A 301 10.40 -7.65 4.92
C ILE A 301 9.27 -6.63 4.74
N SER A 302 9.49 -5.57 3.98
CA SER A 302 8.50 -4.52 3.76
C SER A 302 7.80 -4.72 2.43
N ASP A 303 6.50 -4.47 2.41
CA ASP A 303 5.77 -4.38 1.14
C ASP A 303 5.87 -2.99 0.51
N ARG A 304 6.53 -2.02 1.18
CA ARG A 304 6.67 -0.62 0.74
C ARG A 304 8.00 -0.01 1.16
N ALA A 305 8.68 0.61 0.20
CA ALA A 305 9.79 1.50 0.45
C ALA A 305 9.25 2.93 0.63
N SER A 306 9.52 3.54 1.78
CA SER A 306 9.35 4.97 1.96
C SER A 306 10.73 5.60 2.01
N PHE A 307 11.02 6.45 1.04
CA PHE A 307 12.32 7.12 0.93
C PHE A 307 12.72 7.77 2.24
N GLN A 308 11.84 8.58 2.84
CA GLN A 308 12.14 9.30 4.08
C GLN A 308 12.44 8.37 5.24
N TRP A 309 11.77 7.22 5.33
CA TRP A 309 11.96 6.30 6.44
C TRP A 309 13.25 5.51 6.30
N ILE A 310 13.52 4.99 5.12
CA ILE A 310 14.77 4.28 4.86
C ILE A 310 15.96 5.23 5.01
N MET A 311 15.83 6.47 4.57
CA MET A 311 16.81 7.51 4.85
C MET A 311 16.99 7.71 6.35
N LEU A 312 15.93 7.99 7.13
CA LEU A 312 16.06 8.26 8.57
C LEU A 312 16.70 7.10 9.34
N ILE A 313 16.30 5.86 9.10
CA ILE A 313 16.80 4.70 9.85
C ILE A 313 18.22 4.30 9.46
N CYS A 314 18.67 4.58 8.23
CA CYS A 314 20.04 4.30 7.80
C CYS A 314 20.98 5.48 8.09
N TYR A 315 20.48 6.70 7.93
CA TYR A 315 21.27 7.92 8.01
C TYR A 315 21.55 8.35 9.46
N LEU A 316 20.50 8.46 10.30
CA LEU A 316 20.64 9.04 11.64
C LEU A 316 21.59 8.22 12.53
N PRO A 317 21.45 6.89 12.65
CA PRO A 317 22.34 6.11 13.53
C PRO A 317 23.79 6.18 13.06
N ALA A 318 24.04 6.08 11.76
CA ALA A 318 25.38 6.17 11.19
C ALA A 318 26.07 7.49 11.54
N HIS A 319 25.38 8.62 11.38
CA HIS A 319 25.98 9.94 11.65
C HIS A 319 26.04 10.29 13.13
N LEU A 320 25.07 9.85 13.94
CA LEU A 320 25.06 10.12 15.38
C LEU A 320 26.12 9.30 16.14
N ILE A 321 26.41 8.07 15.70
CA ILE A 321 27.32 7.16 16.41
C ILE A 321 28.72 7.17 15.78
N ALA A 322 28.81 7.12 14.46
CA ALA A 322 30.08 7.02 13.77
C ALA A 322 30.62 8.39 13.28
N GLY A 323 29.78 9.44 13.25
CA GLY A 323 30.18 10.78 12.82
C GLY A 323 30.17 10.98 11.31
N TRP A 324 30.90 11.99 10.82
CA TRP A 324 30.84 12.49 9.43
C TRP A 324 32.01 12.03 8.54
N SER A 325 32.77 11.01 8.95
CA SER A 325 34.07 10.67 8.38
C SER A 325 34.05 9.74 7.15
N PHE A 326 32.88 9.42 6.59
CA PHE A 326 32.74 8.30 5.63
C PHE A 326 32.49 8.73 4.18
N GLY A 327 32.68 10.02 3.87
CA GLY A 327 32.60 10.59 2.53
C GLY A 327 31.22 11.13 2.15
N ALA A 328 31.15 11.80 0.99
CA ALA A 328 29.94 12.50 0.51
C ALA A 328 28.98 11.59 -0.28
N ALA A 329 29.19 10.27 -0.30
CA ALA A 329 28.41 9.35 -1.11
C ALA A 329 27.01 9.10 -0.52
N PRO A 330 25.94 9.02 -1.34
CA PRO A 330 24.57 8.93 -0.85
C PRO A 330 24.16 7.48 -0.52
N TYR A 331 24.80 6.90 0.49
CA TYR A 331 24.63 5.49 0.87
C TYR A 331 23.19 5.16 1.32
N SER A 332 22.54 6.07 2.04
CA SER A 332 21.17 5.89 2.52
C SER A 332 20.18 5.92 1.35
N THR A 333 20.44 6.79 0.36
CA THR A 333 19.67 6.85 -0.88
C THR A 333 19.80 5.54 -1.66
N MET A 334 21.00 4.97 -1.72
CA MET A 334 21.23 3.67 -2.36
C MET A 334 20.45 2.54 -1.66
N ALA A 335 20.44 2.51 -0.31
CA ALA A 335 19.63 1.54 0.44
C ALA A 335 18.14 1.66 0.09
N PHE A 336 17.61 2.88 -0.06
CA PHE A 336 16.26 3.10 -0.54
C PHE A 336 16.04 2.56 -1.96
N LEU A 337 16.93 2.87 -2.91
CA LEU A 337 16.78 2.43 -4.29
C LEU A 337 16.71 0.91 -4.38
N ILE A 338 17.61 0.22 -3.66
CA ILE A 338 17.64 -1.26 -3.64
C ILE A 338 16.35 -1.82 -3.04
N SER A 339 15.89 -1.28 -1.90
CA SER A 339 14.61 -1.67 -1.29
C SER A 339 13.45 -1.48 -2.27
N PHE A 340 13.43 -0.33 -2.96
CA PHE A 340 12.42 -0.01 -3.96
C PHE A 340 12.41 -1.00 -5.12
N TYR A 341 13.58 -1.38 -5.64
CA TYR A 341 13.69 -2.38 -6.71
C TYR A 341 13.23 -3.77 -6.25
N VAL A 342 13.64 -4.24 -5.07
CA VAL A 342 13.20 -5.53 -4.51
C VAL A 342 11.68 -5.58 -4.37
N ILE A 343 11.07 -4.52 -3.84
CA ILE A 343 9.61 -4.43 -3.70
C ILE A 343 8.92 -4.39 -5.06
N ARG A 344 9.49 -3.68 -6.04
CA ARG A 344 8.96 -3.66 -7.41
C ARG A 344 9.01 -5.04 -8.06
N MET A 345 10.07 -5.80 -7.85
CA MET A 345 10.19 -7.18 -8.33
C MET A 345 9.14 -8.10 -7.70
N LYS A 346 8.95 -8.01 -6.37
CA LYS A 346 7.88 -8.75 -5.65
C LYS A 346 6.50 -8.46 -6.27
N ARG A 347 6.22 -7.19 -6.61
CA ARG A 347 4.91 -6.77 -7.15
C ARG A 347 4.70 -7.07 -8.63
N ARG A 348 5.74 -7.02 -9.46
CA ARG A 348 5.63 -7.32 -10.91
C ARG A 348 5.20 -8.75 -11.19
N ARG A 349 5.51 -9.69 -10.27
CA ARG A 349 5.06 -11.09 -10.37
C ARG A 349 3.56 -11.29 -10.13
N ALA A 350 2.81 -10.23 -9.82
CA ALA A 350 1.39 -10.27 -9.45
C ALA A 350 0.50 -9.43 -10.38
N LEU A 351 0.92 -9.18 -11.62
CA LEU A 351 0.09 -8.48 -12.62
C LEU A 351 -0.92 -9.45 -13.24
N ILE A 352 -2.17 -9.01 -13.42
CA ILE A 352 -3.32 -9.90 -13.68
C ILE A 352 -4.08 -9.48 -14.95
N PHE A 353 -4.10 -8.17 -15.25
CA PHE A 353 -4.80 -7.63 -16.41
C PHE A 353 -3.85 -7.34 -17.59
N GLN A 354 -2.62 -7.81 -17.51
CA GLN A 354 -1.72 -7.85 -18.66
C GLN A 354 -2.06 -9.08 -19.50
N SER A 355 -2.88 -8.86 -20.54
CA SER A 355 -2.89 -9.67 -21.75
C SER A 355 -1.81 -9.17 -22.70
#